data_AF-A0A9E4E417-F1
#
_entry.id   AF-A0A9E4E417-F1
#
_cell.length_a   1.000
_cell.length_b   1.000
_cell.length_c   1.000
_cell.angle_alpha   90.00
_cell.angle_beta   90.00
_cell.angle_gamma   90.00
#
_symmetry.space_group_name_H-M   'P 1'
#
loop_
_entity.id
_entity.type
_entity.pdbx_description
1 polymer ?
#
loop_
_entity_poly.entity_id
_entity_poly.type
_entity_poly.pdbx_seq_one_letter_code
_entity_poly.pdbx_strand_id
1 'polypeptide(L)'
;MKHNIFSNKLFLVGLIGCLVLILVAYFFLQPKSENSVTNENPQEASTIQLPEGDFSSQFTETDPWSEWILKQADISAKNFVKASAGEITYDDAYKEIVSKLTAQLDQLKKHFGIPPPLDYAMPTPLEFTPTSNKKYTGPQTVEALMAEFHGSYGKRTRRFDDRYPPEQWLQMLLNKGVHIENRAEYSAYMTIRGELIASENDVDTRELVASSFGIANDNWEVFKSAYIDSAIAEAQRLLQTMNADPNIRGGITIGDDKNFLPFYHNRKITYVTRRATGATFRGTSLTQEQKFNLVFRGVDPEGIDIVYVDSEGNRLEEKPEPMTREEVRKMMAEGEKPPPAEWWDKEATIPDSEDLERFLPSENTDTELDSRKQRAREEFERQAAEAARQPGFEQFIQEVRQLEKFATMSDTDIAAELEKQLRQQLLPGLPTEQSLEDA
;
A
#
# COMPACT_ATOMS: atom_id res chain seq x y z
N MET A 1 -24.71 32.40 17.46
CA MET A 1 -23.65 31.51 18.00
C MET A 1 -24.07 30.02 18.09
N LYS A 2 -24.86 29.48 17.15
CA LYS A 2 -25.25 28.04 17.12
C LYS A 2 -24.99 27.34 15.78
N HIS A 3 -24.28 27.98 14.83
CA HIS A 3 -24.04 27.42 13.49
C HIS A 3 -22.67 26.76 13.29
N ASN A 4 -21.76 26.76 14.26
CA ASN A 4 -20.40 26.20 14.07
C ASN A 4 -20.20 24.76 14.57
N ILE A 5 -21.16 24.16 15.28
CA ILE A 5 -20.98 22.80 15.84
C ILE A 5 -21.33 21.71 14.81
N PHE A 6 -22.21 21.99 13.85
CA PHE A 6 -22.65 21.00 12.86
C PHE A 6 -21.62 20.81 11.73
N SER A 7 -20.89 21.87 11.35
CA SER A 7 -19.91 21.83 10.27
C SER A 7 -18.63 21.07 10.65
N ASN A 8 -18.20 21.13 11.92
CA ASN A 8 -17.00 20.42 12.37
C ASN A 8 -17.22 18.91 12.48
N LYS A 9 -18.43 18.45 12.81
CA LYS A 9 -18.74 17.01 12.86
C LYS A 9 -18.83 16.37 11.48
N LEU A 10 -19.40 17.08 10.49
CA LEU A 10 -19.45 16.61 9.10
C LEU A 10 -18.05 16.56 8.47
N PHE A 11 -17.20 17.53 8.79
CA PHE A 11 -15.81 17.57 8.33
C PHE A 11 -14.96 16.45 8.96
N LEU A 12 -15.15 16.18 10.27
CA LEU A 12 -14.43 15.12 10.97
C LEU A 12 -14.81 13.71 10.47
N VAL A 13 -16.10 13.45 10.21
CA VAL A 13 -16.57 12.18 9.63
C VAL A 13 -16.03 11.97 8.20
N GLY A 14 -15.95 13.04 7.40
CA GLY A 14 -15.33 13.00 6.06
C GLY A 14 -13.82 12.73 6.11
N LEU A 15 -13.12 13.29 7.11
CA LEU A 15 -11.69 13.11 7.31
C LEU A 15 -11.36 11.71 7.84
N ILE A 16 -12.21 11.15 8.70
CA ILE A 16 -12.19 9.74 9.15
C ILE A 16 -12.38 8.78 7.96
N GLY A 17 -13.34 9.06 7.07
CA GLY A 17 -13.54 8.28 5.84
C GLY A 17 -12.31 8.32 4.93
N CYS A 18 -11.71 9.49 4.74
CA CYS A 18 -10.52 9.65 3.89
C CYS A 18 -9.27 8.99 4.48
N LEU A 19 -9.00 9.14 5.78
CA LEU A 19 -7.84 8.51 6.42
C LEU A 19 -7.91 6.99 6.42
N VAL A 20 -9.10 6.44 6.56
CA VAL A 20 -9.30 4.99 6.43
C VAL A 20 -9.15 4.54 4.99
N LEU A 21 -9.68 5.27 4.01
CA LEU A 21 -9.46 4.93 2.60
C LEU A 21 -7.97 5.03 2.22
N ILE A 22 -7.21 5.96 2.80
CA ILE A 22 -5.77 6.08 2.59
C ILE A 22 -5.01 4.92 3.25
N LEU A 23 -5.36 4.53 4.48
CA LEU A 23 -4.78 3.35 5.15
C LEU A 23 -5.09 2.06 4.38
N VAL A 24 -6.34 1.92 3.91
CA VAL A 24 -6.79 0.79 3.12
C VAL A 24 -6.05 0.74 1.77
N ALA A 25 -5.97 1.86 1.04
CA ALA A 25 -5.20 1.95 -0.20
C ALA A 25 -3.71 1.68 0.02
N TYR A 26 -3.16 2.09 1.17
CA TYR A 26 -1.77 1.82 1.55
C TYR A 26 -1.52 0.33 1.85
N PHE A 27 -2.47 -0.38 2.47
CA PHE A 27 -2.40 -1.84 2.66
C PHE A 27 -2.53 -2.63 1.36
N PHE A 28 -3.30 -2.11 0.39
CA PHE A 28 -3.44 -2.70 -0.95
C PHE A 28 -2.18 -2.55 -1.84
N LEU A 29 -1.19 -1.75 -1.43
CA LEU A 29 -0.02 -1.41 -2.27
C LEU A 29 1.27 -2.18 -1.90
N GLN A 30 1.21 -3.23 -1.06
CA GLN A 30 2.41 -3.93 -0.56
C GLN A 30 2.55 -5.38 -1.08
N PRO A 31 3.79 -5.82 -1.45
CA PRO A 31 4.06 -7.17 -1.95
C PRO A 31 4.11 -8.22 -0.82
N LYS A 32 3.68 -9.43 -1.15
CA LYS A 32 3.52 -10.60 -0.26
C LYS A 32 4.86 -11.24 0.12
N SER A 33 5.20 -11.32 1.40
CA SER A 33 6.34 -12.11 1.93
C SER A 33 5.87 -13.45 2.49
N GLU A 34 6.47 -14.55 2.04
CA GLU A 34 6.26 -15.90 2.59
C GLU A 34 7.55 -16.34 3.28
N ASN A 35 7.51 -16.52 4.59
CA ASN A 35 8.41 -17.42 5.32
C ASN A 35 7.56 -18.17 6.35
N SER A 36 7.55 -19.50 6.25
CA SER A 36 6.94 -20.39 7.23
C SER A 36 8.05 -20.98 8.12
N VAL A 37 7.99 -20.71 9.42
CA VAL A 37 8.70 -21.54 10.42
C VAL A 37 7.75 -21.78 11.58
N THR A 38 7.35 -23.05 11.74
CA THR A 38 6.73 -23.57 12.96
C THR A 38 7.80 -23.78 14.02
N ASN A 39 7.60 -23.24 15.23
CA ASN A 39 7.95 -23.94 16.46
C ASN A 39 7.22 -23.40 17.69
N GLU A 40 6.83 -24.34 18.53
CA GLU A 40 6.09 -24.23 19.78
C GLU A 40 6.93 -23.63 20.93
N ASN A 41 6.33 -22.81 21.80
CA ASN A 41 6.13 -23.06 23.24
C ASN A 41 5.70 -21.75 23.95
N PRO A 42 4.58 -21.68 24.69
CA PRO A 42 4.10 -20.43 25.29
C PRO A 42 4.55 -20.31 26.76
N GLN A 43 5.14 -19.17 27.13
CA GLN A 43 5.17 -18.75 28.53
C GLN A 43 4.86 -17.25 28.67
N GLU A 44 3.79 -17.01 29.43
CA GLU A 44 3.35 -15.77 30.08
C GLU A 44 2.78 -14.66 29.18
N ALA A 45 1.55 -14.89 28.70
CA ALA A 45 0.67 -13.82 28.23
C ALA A 45 0.16 -12.98 29.41
N SER A 46 0.49 -11.69 29.40
CA SER A 46 -0.19 -10.69 30.23
C SER A 46 -1.64 -10.60 29.78
N THR A 47 -2.59 -10.85 30.69
CA THR A 47 -4.02 -10.77 30.43
C THR A 47 -4.41 -9.33 30.07
N ILE A 48 -4.69 -9.08 28.80
CA ILE A 48 -5.28 -7.83 28.33
C ILE A 48 -6.75 -7.83 28.78
N GLN A 49 -7.12 -6.89 29.65
CA GLN A 49 -8.54 -6.68 29.98
C GLN A 49 -9.21 -5.99 28.78
N LEU A 50 -9.97 -6.77 28.03
CA LEU A 50 -10.81 -6.28 26.93
C LEU A 50 -11.99 -5.47 27.50
N PRO A 51 -12.43 -4.39 26.82
CA PRO A 51 -13.64 -3.68 27.20
C PRO A 51 -14.86 -4.62 27.09
N GLU A 52 -15.70 -4.63 28.12
CA GLU A 52 -16.93 -5.44 28.16
C GLU A 52 -17.89 -4.99 27.04
N GLY A 53 -17.95 -5.75 25.95
CA GLY A 53 -18.81 -5.50 24.80
C GLY A 53 -18.97 -6.75 23.93
N ASP A 54 -20.09 -6.84 23.23
CA ASP A 54 -20.65 -8.00 22.50
C ASP A 54 -19.79 -8.56 21.33
N PHE A 55 -18.54 -8.08 21.18
CA PHE A 55 -17.61 -8.55 20.15
C PHE A 55 -16.84 -9.82 20.56
N SER A 56 -16.82 -10.16 21.85
CA SER A 56 -16.07 -11.31 22.37
C SER A 56 -16.56 -12.67 21.85
N SER A 57 -17.78 -12.75 21.30
CA SER A 57 -18.37 -14.01 20.83
C SER A 57 -17.92 -14.42 19.42
N GLN A 58 -17.33 -13.51 18.64
CA GLN A 58 -16.90 -13.76 17.25
C GLN A 58 -15.44 -14.18 17.10
N PHE A 59 -14.66 -14.12 18.19
CA PHE A 59 -13.23 -14.40 18.15
C PHE A 59 -12.91 -15.57 19.08
N THR A 60 -12.64 -16.74 18.49
CA THR A 60 -12.06 -17.85 19.26
C THR A 60 -10.59 -17.56 19.50
N GLU A 61 -10.12 -17.86 20.72
CA GLU A 61 -8.77 -17.59 21.26
C GLU A 61 -7.59 -18.26 20.49
N THR A 62 -7.86 -18.81 19.31
CA THR A 62 -6.95 -19.64 18.51
C THR A 62 -6.77 -19.20 17.05
N ASP A 63 -7.47 -18.17 16.54
CA ASP A 63 -7.21 -17.66 15.17
C ASP A 63 -6.16 -16.54 15.22
N PRO A 64 -4.95 -16.74 14.64
CA PRO A 64 -3.89 -15.73 14.58
C PRO A 64 -4.35 -14.39 13.99
N TRP A 65 -5.35 -14.41 13.10
CA TRP A 65 -5.90 -13.20 12.51
C TRP A 65 -6.75 -12.38 13.47
N SER A 66 -7.48 -13.05 14.36
CA SER A 66 -8.30 -12.40 15.38
C SER A 66 -7.41 -11.67 16.39
N GLU A 67 -6.35 -12.34 16.83
CA GLU A 67 -5.34 -11.74 17.71
C GLU A 67 -4.65 -10.55 17.03
N TRP A 68 -4.30 -10.70 15.75
CA TRP A 68 -3.71 -9.62 14.97
C TRP A 68 -4.62 -8.40 14.83
N ILE A 69 -5.91 -8.60 14.49
CA ILE A 69 -6.88 -7.49 14.37
C ILE A 69 -6.96 -6.70 15.68
N LEU A 70 -7.08 -7.39 16.81
CA LEU A 70 -7.21 -6.75 18.12
C LEU A 70 -5.94 -5.95 18.48
N LYS A 71 -4.76 -6.54 18.25
CA LYS A 71 -3.49 -5.86 18.51
C LYS A 71 -3.26 -4.67 17.58
N GLN A 72 -3.55 -4.82 16.29
CA GLN A 72 -3.41 -3.74 15.31
C GLN A 72 -4.42 -2.61 15.56
N ALA A 73 -5.64 -2.94 15.99
CA ALA A 73 -6.64 -1.96 16.38
C ALA A 73 -6.24 -1.17 17.64
N ASP A 74 -5.66 -1.82 18.64
CA ASP A 74 -5.14 -1.16 19.85
C ASP A 74 -4.04 -0.14 19.52
N ILE A 75 -3.06 -0.54 18.69
CA ILE A 75 -1.97 0.33 18.22
C ILE A 75 -2.53 1.53 17.45
N SER A 76 -3.41 1.25 16.49
CA SER A 76 -4.00 2.27 15.63
C SER A 76 -4.89 3.24 16.41
N ALA A 77 -5.68 2.75 17.38
CA ALA A 77 -6.55 3.56 18.22
C ALA A 77 -5.73 4.50 19.13
N LYS A 78 -4.64 4.01 19.75
CA LYS A 78 -3.72 4.84 20.54
C LYS A 78 -3.11 5.97 19.70
N ASN A 79 -2.69 5.65 18.48
CA ASN A 79 -2.13 6.65 17.56
C ASN A 79 -3.18 7.68 17.13
N PHE A 80 -4.40 7.23 16.89
CA PHE A 80 -5.50 8.08 16.43
C PHE A 80 -6.00 9.04 17.52
N VAL A 81 -6.22 8.56 18.75
CA VAL A 81 -6.59 9.41 19.91
C VAL A 81 -5.54 10.49 20.17
N LYS A 82 -4.26 10.13 20.02
CA LYS A 82 -3.15 11.07 20.16
C LYS A 82 -3.14 12.13 19.07
N ALA A 83 -3.47 11.77 17.83
CA ALA A 83 -3.54 12.69 16.70
C ALA A 83 -4.78 13.60 16.76
N SER A 84 -5.90 13.11 17.29
CA SER A 84 -7.16 13.86 17.43
C SER A 84 -7.17 14.82 18.63
N ALA A 85 -6.06 14.94 19.38
CA ALA A 85 -5.96 15.75 20.60
C ALA A 85 -7.07 15.44 21.63
N GLY A 86 -7.57 14.19 21.64
CA GLY A 86 -8.64 13.75 22.54
C GLY A 86 -10.06 14.05 22.06
N GLU A 87 -10.27 14.53 20.83
CA GLU A 87 -11.61 14.72 20.25
C GLU A 87 -12.36 13.39 20.03
N ILE A 88 -11.63 12.28 19.93
CA ILE A 88 -12.17 10.94 19.73
C ILE A 88 -11.69 10.07 20.89
N THR A 89 -12.61 9.33 21.51
CA THR A 89 -12.26 8.45 22.63
C THR A 89 -11.52 7.21 22.12
N TYR A 90 -10.73 6.59 22.99
CA TYR A 90 -10.04 5.34 22.67
C TYR A 90 -11.02 4.25 22.25
N ASP A 91 -12.12 4.08 22.99
CA ASP A 91 -13.13 3.05 22.71
C ASP A 91 -13.80 3.26 21.35
N ASP A 92 -14.11 4.50 20.98
CA ASP A 92 -14.71 4.82 19.69
C ASP A 92 -13.73 4.51 18.54
N ALA A 93 -12.48 4.94 18.68
CA ALA A 93 -11.43 4.67 17.70
C ALA A 93 -11.18 3.17 17.56
N TYR A 94 -11.05 2.46 18.68
CA TYR A 94 -10.79 1.02 18.72
C TYR A 94 -11.91 0.23 18.04
N LYS A 95 -13.18 0.49 18.39
CA LYS A 95 -14.34 -0.18 17.78
C LYS A 95 -14.41 0.06 16.28
N GLU A 96 -14.17 1.30 15.84
CA GLU A 96 -14.19 1.64 14.43
C GLU A 96 -13.08 0.92 13.65
N ILE A 97 -11.87 0.85 14.21
CA ILE A 97 -10.73 0.18 13.58
C ILE A 97 -10.94 -1.34 13.55
N VAL A 98 -11.38 -1.96 14.64
CA VAL A 98 -11.74 -3.39 14.66
C VAL A 98 -12.79 -3.68 13.59
N SER A 99 -13.88 -2.90 13.55
CA SER A 99 -14.94 -3.10 12.55
C SER A 99 -14.41 -3.04 11.12
N LYS A 100 -13.49 -2.12 10.81
CA LYS A 100 -12.91 -1.97 9.48
C LYS A 100 -11.95 -3.10 9.13
N LEU A 101 -11.07 -3.48 10.05
CA LEU A 101 -10.15 -4.61 9.85
C LEU A 101 -10.89 -5.93 9.72
N THR A 102 -11.94 -6.16 10.53
CA THR A 102 -12.79 -7.35 10.42
C THR A 102 -13.56 -7.39 9.09
N ALA A 103 -14.11 -6.26 8.63
CA ALA A 103 -14.79 -6.19 7.33
C ALA A 103 -13.85 -6.48 6.14
N GLN A 104 -12.55 -6.31 6.34
CA GLN A 104 -11.51 -6.59 5.35
C GLN A 104 -10.80 -7.93 5.57
N LEU A 105 -11.21 -8.70 6.58
CA LEU A 105 -10.46 -9.88 7.02
C LEU A 105 -10.27 -10.90 5.91
N ASP A 106 -11.31 -11.21 5.13
CA ASP A 106 -11.19 -12.18 4.04
C ASP A 106 -10.26 -11.69 2.92
N GLN A 107 -10.23 -10.37 2.67
CA GLN A 107 -9.31 -9.76 1.71
C GLN A 107 -7.87 -9.80 2.24
N LEU A 108 -7.67 -9.53 3.52
CA LEU A 108 -6.37 -9.60 4.18
C LEU A 108 -5.85 -11.06 4.23
N LYS A 109 -6.71 -12.02 4.56
CA LYS A 109 -6.41 -13.47 4.51
C LYS A 109 -6.00 -13.90 3.10
N LYS A 110 -6.74 -13.47 2.09
CA LYS A 110 -6.42 -13.73 0.68
C LYS A 110 -5.07 -13.12 0.26
N HIS A 111 -4.78 -11.91 0.74
CA HIS A 111 -3.56 -11.18 0.37
C HIS A 111 -2.31 -11.74 1.05
N PHE A 112 -2.32 -11.88 2.38
CA PHE A 112 -1.11 -12.20 3.15
C PHE A 112 -0.95 -13.68 3.52
N GLY A 113 -2.03 -14.48 3.51
CA GLY A 113 -2.01 -15.90 3.91
C GLY A 113 -1.85 -16.12 5.43
N ILE A 114 -0.96 -15.36 6.07
CA ILE A 114 -0.79 -15.24 7.52
C ILE A 114 -0.91 -13.76 7.93
N PRO A 115 -1.25 -13.45 9.19
CA PRO A 115 -1.31 -12.06 9.63
C PRO A 115 0.06 -11.39 9.50
N PRO A 116 0.15 -10.16 8.95
CA PRO A 116 1.43 -9.47 8.83
C PRO A 116 1.98 -9.05 10.21
N PRO A 117 3.25 -8.62 10.33
CA PRO A 117 3.77 -8.07 11.58
C PRO A 117 2.96 -6.87 12.07
N LEU A 118 2.90 -6.68 13.40
CA LEU A 118 2.23 -5.55 14.02
C LEU A 118 3.02 -4.25 13.78
N ASP A 119 2.32 -3.14 13.55
CA ASP A 119 2.93 -1.81 13.36
C ASP A 119 3.92 -1.70 12.17
N TYR A 120 3.62 -2.36 11.05
CA TYR A 120 4.40 -2.27 9.80
C TYR A 120 4.29 -0.86 9.16
N ALA A 121 4.96 0.12 9.78
CA ALA A 121 5.34 1.36 9.13
C ALA A 121 6.52 1.04 8.20
N MET A 122 6.36 1.31 6.90
CA MET A 122 7.47 1.21 5.96
C MET A 122 8.65 2.06 6.47
N PRO A 123 9.91 1.62 6.27
CA PRO A 123 11.05 2.52 6.41
C PRO A 123 10.77 3.72 5.50
N THR A 124 10.55 4.88 6.12
CA THR A 124 10.31 6.10 5.39
C THR A 124 11.63 6.45 4.72
N PRO A 125 11.69 6.65 3.38
CA PRO A 125 12.86 7.24 2.76
C PRO A 125 13.24 8.48 3.58
N LEU A 126 14.53 8.64 3.90
CA LEU A 126 15.03 9.81 4.62
C LEU A 126 14.73 11.08 3.78
N GLU A 127 13.53 11.63 3.93
CA GLU A 127 13.15 12.88 3.29
C GLU A 127 13.69 14.03 4.14
N PHE A 128 14.87 14.52 3.77
CA PHE A 128 15.42 15.73 4.33
C PHE A 128 14.68 16.93 3.76
N THR A 129 13.79 17.53 4.56
CA THR A 129 13.42 18.92 4.34
C THR A 129 14.46 19.80 5.04
N PRO A 130 15.31 20.53 4.30
CA PRO A 130 16.26 21.46 4.92
C PRO A 130 15.47 22.60 5.56
N THR A 131 15.04 22.41 6.81
CA THR A 131 14.21 23.39 7.55
C THR A 131 15.03 24.56 8.10
N SER A 132 16.35 24.56 7.90
CA SER A 132 17.24 25.66 8.25
C SER A 132 18.60 25.51 7.55
N ASN A 133 18.91 26.41 6.61
CA ASN A 133 20.24 26.53 5.99
C ASN A 133 21.29 27.14 6.95
N LYS A 134 20.93 27.43 8.20
CA LYS A 134 21.85 28.01 9.17
C LYS A 134 22.87 26.95 9.59
N LYS A 135 24.11 27.12 9.11
CA LYS A 135 25.27 26.35 9.53
C LYS A 135 25.64 26.69 10.99
N TYR A 136 25.66 25.68 11.84
CA TYR A 136 26.22 25.68 13.17
C TYR A 136 27.74 25.72 13.09
N THR A 137 28.31 26.70 13.78
CA THR A 137 29.76 26.97 13.82
C THR A 137 30.33 26.89 15.23
N GLY A 138 29.52 26.40 16.18
CA GLY A 138 29.95 26.22 17.57
C GLY A 138 30.83 24.99 17.77
N PRO A 139 31.30 24.76 19.01
CA PRO A 139 32.11 23.59 19.36
C PRO A 139 31.38 22.28 19.04
N GLN A 140 32.12 21.29 18.52
CA GLN A 140 31.59 19.93 18.30
C GLN A 140 31.69 19.10 19.58
N THR A 141 30.99 19.53 20.63
CA THR A 141 30.85 18.79 21.88
C THR A 141 29.41 18.35 22.07
N VAL A 142 29.21 17.30 22.88
CA VAL A 142 27.88 16.77 23.18
C VAL A 142 26.97 17.87 23.75
N GLU A 143 27.48 18.65 24.71
CA GLU A 143 26.72 19.70 25.38
C GLU A 143 26.27 20.79 24.40
N ALA A 144 27.16 21.19 23.49
CA ALA A 144 26.89 22.28 22.55
C ALA A 144 25.90 21.85 21.46
N LEU A 145 26.01 20.62 20.95
CA LEU A 145 25.07 20.05 19.98
C LEU A 145 23.70 19.77 20.61
N MET A 146 23.68 19.29 21.85
CA MET A 146 22.44 19.09 22.60
C MET A 146 21.73 20.43 22.85
N ALA A 147 22.45 21.46 23.27
CA ALA A 147 21.89 22.79 23.50
C ALA A 147 21.30 23.41 22.22
N GLU A 148 21.98 23.28 21.08
CA GLU A 148 21.53 23.86 19.82
C GLU A 148 20.33 23.10 19.21
N PHE A 149 20.40 21.77 19.16
CA PHE A 149 19.47 20.99 18.33
C PHE A 149 18.45 20.17 19.13
N HIS A 150 18.81 19.69 20.32
CA HIS A 150 18.01 18.69 21.05
C HIS A 150 16.71 19.26 21.64
N GLY A 151 16.63 20.57 21.90
CA GLY A 151 15.39 21.21 22.36
C GLY A 151 14.22 21.03 21.38
N SER A 152 14.52 20.77 20.11
CA SER A 152 13.55 20.50 19.05
C SER A 152 13.28 19.01 18.82
N TYR A 153 13.99 18.14 19.54
CA TYR A 153 13.84 16.70 19.49
C TYR A 153 12.55 16.31 20.24
N GLY A 154 11.56 15.82 19.49
CA GLY A 154 10.20 15.65 20.00
C GLY A 154 10.09 14.63 21.12
N LYS A 155 9.14 14.81 22.05
CA LYS A 155 8.91 13.88 23.19
C LYS A 155 8.73 12.39 22.77
N ARG A 156 8.37 12.11 21.51
CA ARG A 156 8.16 10.76 20.99
C ARG A 156 9.42 9.91 20.96
N THR A 157 10.60 10.53 20.87
CA THR A 157 11.88 9.83 20.82
C THR A 157 12.48 9.57 22.19
N ARG A 158 11.91 10.12 23.28
CA ARG A 158 12.43 9.89 24.64
C ARG A 158 12.31 8.46 25.12
N ARG A 159 11.37 7.67 24.56
CA ARG A 159 11.26 6.23 24.83
C ARG A 159 12.52 5.43 24.46
N PHE A 160 13.43 6.06 23.71
CA PHE A 160 14.68 5.49 23.26
C PHE A 160 15.88 5.86 24.16
N ASP A 161 15.69 6.82 25.08
CA ASP A 161 16.78 7.40 25.89
C ASP A 161 17.33 6.39 26.90
N ASP A 162 16.52 5.43 27.33
CA ASP A 162 16.96 4.41 28.30
C ASP A 162 18.01 3.44 27.71
N ARG A 163 17.87 3.07 26.44
CA ARG A 163 18.79 2.10 25.80
C ARG A 163 19.99 2.76 25.15
N TYR A 164 19.78 3.89 24.49
CA TYR A 164 20.81 4.62 23.78
C TYR A 164 20.73 6.08 24.20
N PRO A 165 21.25 6.51 25.36
CA PRO A 165 21.12 7.89 25.79
C PRO A 165 21.63 8.88 24.71
N PRO A 166 20.91 9.97 24.41
CA PRO A 166 21.30 10.91 23.35
C PRO A 166 22.74 11.42 23.48
N GLU A 167 23.19 11.67 24.72
CA GLU A 167 24.53 12.16 25.03
C GLU A 167 25.60 11.11 24.68
N GLN A 168 25.36 9.85 25.05
CA GLN A 168 26.27 8.74 24.72
C GLN A 168 26.30 8.47 23.21
N TRP A 169 25.13 8.54 22.57
CA TRP A 169 25.02 8.40 21.12
C TRP A 169 25.80 9.50 20.40
N LEU A 170 25.61 10.77 20.76
CA LEU A 170 26.35 11.89 20.19
C LEU A 170 27.86 11.75 20.45
N GLN A 171 28.27 11.36 21.65
CA GLN A 171 29.67 11.15 21.96
C GLN A 171 30.28 10.07 21.04
N MET A 172 29.56 8.97 20.79
CA MET A 172 29.99 7.92 19.87
C MET A 172 30.14 8.45 18.44
N LEU A 173 29.19 9.23 17.94
CA LEU A 173 29.28 9.84 16.60
C LEU A 173 30.51 10.74 16.48
N LEU A 174 30.73 11.62 17.47
CA LEU A 174 31.89 12.51 17.52
C LEU A 174 33.21 11.73 17.54
N ASN A 175 33.27 10.64 18.32
CA ASN A 175 34.44 9.76 18.37
C ASN A 175 34.71 9.07 17.04
N LYS A 176 33.68 8.86 16.21
CA LYS A 176 33.79 8.33 14.83
C LYS A 176 34.09 9.42 13.80
N GLY A 177 34.35 10.66 14.23
CA GLY A 177 34.68 11.78 13.35
C GLY A 177 33.47 12.41 12.64
N VAL A 178 32.25 12.12 13.10
CA VAL A 178 31.05 12.77 12.57
C VAL A 178 31.06 14.25 12.95
N HIS A 179 30.86 15.12 11.97
CA HIS A 179 30.69 16.56 12.15
C HIS A 179 29.23 16.93 11.90
N ILE A 180 28.61 17.66 12.82
CA ILE A 180 27.20 18.06 12.71
C ILE A 180 27.13 19.58 12.57
N GLU A 181 26.79 20.02 11.37
CA GLU A 181 26.77 21.42 10.96
C GLU A 181 25.37 22.02 10.95
N ASN A 182 24.31 21.22 11.02
CA ASN A 182 22.96 21.77 11.00
C ASN A 182 21.95 20.80 11.62
N ARG A 183 20.72 21.28 11.75
CA ARG A 183 19.62 20.52 12.36
C ARG A 183 19.23 19.29 11.55
N ALA A 184 19.34 19.35 10.22
CA ALA A 184 18.99 18.24 9.35
C ALA A 184 19.96 17.07 9.59
N GLU A 185 21.26 17.35 9.63
CA GLU A 185 22.31 16.39 9.98
C GLU A 185 22.10 15.80 11.37
N TYR A 186 21.85 16.64 12.38
CA TYR A 186 21.54 16.17 13.73
C TYR A 186 20.35 15.20 13.72
N SER A 187 19.28 15.57 13.01
CA SER A 187 18.09 14.72 12.89
C SER A 187 18.39 13.42 12.17
N ALA A 188 19.22 13.43 11.11
CA ALA A 188 19.65 12.23 10.38
C ALA A 188 20.25 11.20 11.34
N TYR A 189 21.22 11.65 12.14
CA TYR A 189 21.93 10.78 13.07
C TYR A 189 21.07 10.30 14.23
N MET A 190 20.04 11.07 14.62
CA MET A 190 19.04 10.61 15.58
C MET A 190 18.05 9.61 14.97
N THR A 191 17.75 9.69 13.67
CA THR A 191 16.95 8.69 12.97
C THR A 191 17.67 7.35 12.95
N ILE A 192 18.97 7.32 12.63
CA ILE A 192 19.82 6.11 12.68
C ILE A 192 19.74 5.45 14.07
N ARG A 193 19.74 6.26 15.14
CA ARG A 193 19.57 5.77 16.51
C ARG A 193 18.22 5.07 16.71
N GLY A 194 17.14 5.65 16.18
CA GLY A 194 15.80 5.07 16.25
C GLY A 194 15.67 3.77 15.46
N GLU A 195 16.27 3.72 14.28
CA GLU A 195 16.33 2.53 13.43
C GLU A 195 17.11 1.39 14.08
N LEU A 196 18.27 1.68 14.70
CA LEU A 196 19.02 0.68 15.47
C LEU A 196 18.14 0.04 16.56
N ILE A 197 17.34 0.84 17.26
CA ILE A 197 16.43 0.34 18.30
C ILE A 197 15.31 -0.50 17.71
N ALA A 198 14.79 -0.14 16.54
CA ALA A 198 13.82 -0.99 15.84
C ALA A 198 14.44 -2.36 15.51
N SER A 199 15.65 -2.37 14.94
CA SER A 199 16.39 -3.61 14.66
C SER A 199 16.77 -4.41 15.92
N GLU A 200 16.94 -3.76 17.07
CA GLU A 200 17.18 -4.48 18.33
C GLU A 200 15.94 -5.22 18.83
N ASN A 201 14.77 -4.65 18.61
CA ASN A 201 13.50 -5.17 19.13
C ASN A 201 12.81 -6.15 18.19
N ASP A 202 13.16 -6.14 16.91
CA ASP A 202 12.53 -6.96 15.89
C ASP A 202 13.56 -7.65 15.01
N VAL A 203 13.56 -8.99 15.08
CA VAL A 203 14.48 -9.85 14.32
C VAL A 203 14.26 -9.72 12.82
N ASP A 204 13.01 -9.54 12.38
CA ASP A 204 12.69 -9.43 10.95
C ASP A 204 13.21 -8.10 10.40
N THR A 205 12.99 -7.00 11.12
CA THR A 205 13.61 -5.70 10.82
C THR A 205 15.13 -5.81 10.79
N ARG A 206 15.74 -6.51 11.76
CA ARG A 206 17.19 -6.70 11.81
C ARG A 206 17.71 -7.48 10.61
N GLU A 207 17.05 -8.57 10.22
CA GLU A 207 17.41 -9.38 9.06
C GLU A 207 17.30 -8.59 7.76
N LEU A 208 16.23 -7.80 7.61
CA LEU A 208 16.05 -6.91 6.46
C LEU A 208 17.18 -5.88 6.37
N VAL A 209 17.54 -5.23 7.48
CA VAL A 209 18.63 -4.26 7.55
C VAL A 209 19.98 -4.93 7.30
N ALA A 210 20.22 -6.09 7.91
CA ALA A 210 21.44 -6.87 7.72
C ALA A 210 21.65 -7.22 6.25
N SER A 211 20.62 -7.73 5.57
CA SER A 211 20.65 -8.02 4.15
C SER A 211 20.89 -6.77 3.31
N SER A 212 20.23 -5.65 3.64
CA SER A 212 20.36 -4.39 2.89
C SER A 212 21.74 -3.77 2.97
N PHE A 213 22.46 -3.96 4.09
CA PHE A 213 23.79 -3.41 4.29
C PHE A 213 24.93 -4.43 4.07
N GLY A 214 24.61 -5.69 3.79
CA GLY A 214 25.60 -6.77 3.71
C GLY A 214 26.28 -7.07 5.05
N ILE A 215 25.54 -6.96 6.15
CA ILE A 215 26.04 -7.11 7.53
C ILE A 215 25.73 -8.51 8.06
N ALA A 216 26.68 -9.10 8.80
CA ALA A 216 26.44 -10.33 9.54
C ALA A 216 25.43 -10.13 10.68
N ASN A 217 24.45 -11.03 10.79
CA ASN A 217 23.33 -10.94 11.74
C ASN A 217 23.33 -12.06 12.82
N ASP A 218 24.47 -12.73 13.00
CA ASP A 218 24.64 -13.83 13.94
C ASP A 218 24.80 -13.35 15.40
N ASN A 219 25.34 -12.14 15.59
CA ASN A 219 25.62 -11.56 16.89
C ASN A 219 25.15 -10.09 16.94
N TRP A 220 24.36 -9.74 17.96
CA TRP A 220 23.83 -8.39 18.11
C TRP A 220 24.89 -7.30 18.17
N GLU A 221 25.99 -7.49 18.92
CA GLU A 221 27.03 -6.47 19.06
C GLU A 221 27.84 -6.29 17.76
N VAL A 222 28.03 -7.39 17.00
CA VAL A 222 28.65 -7.36 15.67
C VAL A 222 27.75 -6.62 14.69
N PHE A 223 26.47 -6.99 14.62
CA PHE A 223 25.47 -6.32 13.80
C PHE A 223 25.39 -4.83 14.11
N LYS A 224 25.23 -4.48 15.40
CA LYS A 224 25.09 -3.11 15.89
C LYS A 224 26.27 -2.23 15.48
N SER A 225 27.50 -2.71 15.69
CA SER A 225 28.69 -1.94 15.30
C SER A 225 28.73 -1.72 13.79
N ALA A 226 28.52 -2.78 13.00
CA ALA A 226 28.56 -2.71 11.54
C ALA A 226 27.43 -1.86 10.95
N TYR A 227 26.24 -1.88 11.57
CA TYR A 227 25.10 -1.05 11.20
C TYR A 227 25.40 0.42 11.44
N ILE A 228 25.90 0.76 12.64
CA ILE A 228 26.25 2.15 12.99
C ILE A 228 27.29 2.70 11.99
N ASP A 229 28.33 1.94 11.68
CA ASP A 229 29.36 2.37 10.74
C ASP A 229 28.80 2.54 9.32
N SER A 230 27.98 1.60 8.85
CA SER A 230 27.37 1.67 7.52
C SER A 230 26.38 2.83 7.39
N ALA A 231 25.53 3.04 8.41
CA ALA A 231 24.54 4.10 8.43
C ALA A 231 25.18 5.49 8.53
N ILE A 232 26.28 5.64 9.31
CA ILE A 232 27.06 6.89 9.30
C ILE A 232 27.64 7.16 7.92
N ALA A 233 28.27 6.16 7.29
CA ALA A 233 28.89 6.32 5.99
C ALA A 233 27.87 6.71 4.91
N GLU A 234 26.68 6.08 4.92
CA GLU A 234 25.59 6.41 4.01
C GLU A 234 25.05 7.83 4.25
N ALA A 235 24.82 8.21 5.51
CA ALA A 235 24.38 9.56 5.85
C ALA A 235 25.41 10.61 5.42
N GLN A 236 26.71 10.38 5.66
CA GLN A 236 27.77 11.29 5.22
C GLN A 236 27.83 11.43 3.70
N ARG A 237 27.69 10.32 2.96
CA ARG A 237 27.66 10.33 1.48
C ARG A 237 26.47 11.13 0.96
N LEU A 238 25.29 10.93 1.54
CA LEU A 238 24.08 11.68 1.21
C LEU A 238 24.29 13.18 1.47
N LEU A 239 24.78 13.55 2.65
CA LEU A 239 25.03 14.94 3.03
C LEU A 239 26.08 15.62 2.14
N GLN A 240 27.18 14.94 1.84
CA GLN A 240 28.19 15.43 0.89
C GLN A 240 27.59 15.66 -0.50
N THR A 241 26.72 14.76 -0.94
CA THR A 241 26.05 14.86 -2.24
C THR A 241 25.05 16.02 -2.28
N MET A 242 24.26 16.20 -1.22
CA MET A 242 23.35 17.36 -1.07
C MET A 242 24.09 18.69 -0.96
N ASN A 243 25.26 18.71 -0.32
CA ASN A 243 26.11 19.91 -0.25
C ASN A 243 26.75 20.25 -1.60
N ALA A 244 27.06 19.24 -2.43
CA ALA A 244 27.62 19.42 -3.76
C ALA A 244 26.57 19.90 -4.79
N ASP A 245 25.32 19.44 -4.67
CA ASP A 245 24.21 19.89 -5.51
C ASP A 245 22.96 20.18 -4.66
N PRO A 246 22.61 21.47 -4.47
CA PRO A 246 21.46 21.86 -3.65
C PRO A 246 20.11 21.44 -4.24
N ASN A 247 20.07 20.95 -5.48
CA ASN A 247 18.85 20.38 -6.05
C ASN A 247 18.55 18.98 -5.53
N ILE A 248 19.53 18.31 -4.91
CA ILE A 248 19.37 16.96 -4.37
C ILE A 248 18.66 17.02 -3.02
N ARG A 249 17.57 16.27 -2.89
CA ARG A 249 16.71 16.21 -1.69
C ARG A 249 16.87 14.95 -0.87
N GLY A 250 17.61 13.98 -1.39
CA GLY A 250 17.68 12.63 -0.87
C GLY A 250 18.32 11.70 -1.90
N GLY A 251 18.26 10.41 -1.64
CA GLY A 251 18.67 9.39 -2.59
C GLY A 251 18.53 8.01 -1.99
N ILE A 252 19.02 7.03 -2.73
CA ILE A 252 19.08 5.64 -2.31
C ILE A 252 20.47 5.11 -2.62
N THR A 253 20.89 4.14 -1.82
CA THR A 253 22.11 3.39 -2.05
C THR A 253 21.75 2.02 -2.61
N ILE A 254 22.38 1.60 -3.71
CA ILE A 254 22.20 0.28 -4.31
C ILE A 254 23.57 -0.39 -4.52
N GLY A 255 23.63 -1.71 -4.40
CA GLY A 255 24.82 -2.50 -4.69
C GLY A 255 25.79 -2.63 -3.53
N ASP A 256 26.74 -3.54 -3.69
CA ASP A 256 27.79 -3.80 -2.71
C ASP A 256 28.78 -2.62 -2.62
N ASP A 257 29.01 -1.96 -3.76
CA ASP A 257 29.80 -0.72 -3.86
C ASP A 257 29.05 0.51 -3.32
N LYS A 258 27.78 0.31 -2.93
CA LYS A 258 26.91 1.33 -2.33
C LYS A 258 26.74 2.54 -3.26
N ASN A 259 26.50 2.33 -4.54
CA ASN A 259 26.29 3.42 -5.49
C ASN A 259 25.10 4.29 -5.07
N PHE A 260 25.35 5.59 -4.88
CA PHE A 260 24.34 6.54 -4.44
C PHE A 260 23.60 7.14 -5.63
N LEU A 261 22.28 6.97 -5.63
CA LEU A 261 21.37 7.44 -6.67
C LEU A 261 20.53 8.60 -6.14
N PRO A 262 20.83 9.86 -6.55
CA PRO A 262 20.19 11.04 -5.98
C PRO A 262 18.74 11.25 -6.44
N PHE A 263 17.93 11.82 -5.57
CA PHE A 263 16.62 12.38 -5.90
C PHE A 263 16.70 13.89 -5.92
N TYR A 264 16.02 14.52 -6.88
CA TYR A 264 16.07 15.97 -7.06
C TYR A 264 14.73 16.64 -6.71
N HIS A 265 14.77 17.91 -6.31
CA HIS A 265 13.58 18.73 -6.01
C HIS A 265 12.75 19.07 -7.25
N ASN A 266 13.41 19.32 -8.37
CA ASN A 266 12.82 19.83 -9.60
C ASN A 266 12.70 18.78 -10.71
N ARG A 267 13.03 17.52 -10.41
CA ARG A 267 13.07 16.42 -11.38
C ARG A 267 12.31 15.22 -10.85
N LYS A 268 11.32 14.76 -11.61
CA LYS A 268 10.69 13.46 -11.38
C LYS A 268 11.59 12.41 -11.99
N ILE A 269 12.30 11.67 -11.14
CA ILE A 269 13.20 10.59 -11.57
C ILE A 269 12.72 9.26 -11.01
N THR A 270 12.80 8.20 -11.81
CA THR A 270 12.58 6.82 -11.37
C THR A 270 13.76 5.96 -11.82
N TYR A 271 14.44 5.36 -10.85
CA TYR A 271 15.48 4.37 -11.08
C TYR A 271 14.86 3.00 -11.28
N VAL A 272 15.26 2.31 -12.34
CA VAL A 272 14.71 1.02 -12.75
C VAL A 272 15.83 -0.01 -12.78
N THR A 273 15.74 -0.99 -11.87
CA THR A 273 16.61 -2.16 -11.90
C THR A 273 15.85 -3.31 -12.52
N ARG A 274 16.29 -3.77 -13.70
CA ARG A 274 15.79 -5.01 -14.32
C ARG A 274 16.25 -6.20 -13.48
N ARG A 275 15.35 -7.14 -13.24
CA ARG A 275 15.63 -8.43 -12.60
C ARG A 275 15.13 -9.53 -13.52
N ALA A 276 15.60 -10.77 -13.30
CA ALA A 276 15.03 -11.94 -13.96
C ALA A 276 13.50 -11.95 -13.81
N THR A 277 13.02 -11.68 -12.59
CA THR A 277 11.59 -11.67 -12.21
C THR A 277 10.78 -10.43 -12.60
N GLY A 278 11.36 -9.45 -13.31
CA GLY A 278 10.67 -8.22 -13.68
C GLY A 278 11.51 -6.96 -13.50
N ALA A 279 11.01 -5.99 -12.75
CA ALA A 279 11.73 -4.75 -12.47
C ALA A 279 11.39 -4.18 -11.10
N THR A 280 12.38 -3.58 -10.44
CA THR A 280 12.18 -2.77 -9.24
C THR A 280 12.28 -1.29 -9.58
N PHE A 281 11.36 -0.50 -9.04
CA PHE A 281 11.27 0.94 -9.30
C PHE A 281 11.50 1.70 -8.01
N ARG A 282 12.38 2.70 -8.05
CA ARG A 282 12.66 3.56 -6.90
C ARG A 282 12.68 5.03 -7.31
N GLY A 283 12.15 5.92 -6.48
CA GLY A 283 12.00 7.34 -6.79
C GLY A 283 10.54 7.73 -7.02
N THR A 284 10.27 8.42 -8.12
CA THR A 284 8.90 8.87 -8.46
C THR A 284 8.01 7.66 -8.70
N SER A 285 6.87 7.62 -8.00
CA SER A 285 5.89 6.55 -8.15
C SER A 285 5.32 6.55 -9.57
N LEU A 286 5.34 5.38 -10.20
CA LEU A 286 4.72 5.12 -11.49
C LEU A 286 3.37 4.44 -11.31
N THR A 287 2.40 4.74 -12.16
CA THR A 287 1.14 3.97 -12.25
C THR A 287 1.42 2.55 -12.75
N GLN A 288 0.47 1.62 -12.57
CA GLN A 288 0.66 0.25 -13.06
C GLN A 288 0.78 0.22 -14.59
N GLU A 289 -0.06 0.98 -15.29
CA GLU A 289 0.03 1.14 -16.74
C GLU A 289 1.41 1.67 -17.18
N GLN A 290 1.97 2.66 -16.47
CA GLN A 290 3.31 3.18 -16.75
C GLN A 290 4.39 2.13 -16.53
N LYS A 291 4.31 1.35 -15.44
CA LYS A 291 5.26 0.24 -15.18
C LYS A 291 5.17 -0.81 -16.28
N PHE A 292 3.96 -1.20 -16.67
CA PHE A 292 3.71 -2.17 -17.74
C PHE A 292 4.26 -1.68 -19.09
N ASN A 293 3.89 -0.47 -19.50
CA ASN A 293 4.37 0.15 -20.74
C ASN A 293 5.90 0.28 -20.73
N LEU A 294 6.51 0.62 -19.59
CA LEU A 294 7.95 0.74 -19.47
C LEU A 294 8.67 -0.60 -19.63
N VAL A 295 8.17 -1.65 -18.97
CA VAL A 295 8.83 -2.97 -18.94
C VAL A 295 8.56 -3.78 -20.20
N PHE A 296 7.32 -3.83 -20.69
CA PHE A 296 6.92 -4.73 -21.79
C PHE A 296 6.81 -4.05 -23.14
N ARG A 297 6.61 -2.73 -23.18
CA ARG A 297 6.55 -1.97 -24.44
C ARG A 297 7.77 -1.08 -24.65
N GLY A 298 8.62 -0.92 -23.64
CA GLY A 298 9.75 0.01 -23.68
C GLY A 298 9.33 1.46 -23.87
N VAL A 299 8.14 1.85 -23.39
CA VAL A 299 7.65 3.24 -23.51
C VAL A 299 7.92 3.97 -22.20
N ASP A 300 8.69 5.06 -22.27
CA ASP A 300 8.99 5.88 -21.10
C ASP A 300 7.80 6.79 -20.76
N PRO A 301 7.41 6.90 -19.47
CA PRO A 301 6.35 7.81 -19.05
C PRO A 301 6.74 9.27 -19.27
N GLU A 302 5.82 10.06 -19.84
CA GLU A 302 6.04 11.48 -20.10
C GLU A 302 6.28 12.27 -18.80
N GLY A 303 7.27 13.17 -18.82
CA GLY A 303 7.58 14.05 -17.69
C GLY A 303 8.24 13.35 -16.49
N ILE A 304 8.68 12.10 -16.64
CA ILE A 304 9.47 11.37 -15.64
C ILE A 304 10.74 10.84 -16.30
N ASP A 305 11.88 11.21 -15.74
CA ASP A 305 13.18 10.70 -16.16
C ASP A 305 13.38 9.26 -15.69
N ILE A 306 13.44 8.33 -16.63
CA ILE A 306 13.77 6.94 -16.34
C ILE A 306 15.28 6.74 -16.42
N VAL A 307 15.86 6.23 -15.34
CA VAL A 307 17.28 5.88 -15.28
C VAL A 307 17.40 4.39 -15.00
N TYR A 308 17.87 3.63 -15.98
CA TYR A 308 18.13 2.21 -15.81
C TYR A 308 19.45 2.01 -15.07
N VAL A 309 19.43 1.12 -14.07
CA VAL A 309 20.60 0.76 -13.27
C VAL A 309 20.72 -0.75 -13.16
N ASP A 310 21.93 -1.27 -13.01
CA ASP A 310 22.17 -2.69 -12.71
C ASP A 310 21.89 -3.03 -11.23
N SER A 311 22.17 -4.27 -10.82
CA SER A 311 22.03 -4.71 -9.42
C SER A 311 22.98 -4.00 -8.47
N GLU A 312 24.10 -3.50 -8.98
CA GLU A 312 25.12 -2.75 -8.23
C GLU A 312 24.81 -1.25 -8.18
N GLY A 313 23.72 -0.80 -8.81
CA GLY A 313 23.37 0.62 -8.88
C GLY A 313 24.19 1.42 -9.89
N ASN A 314 24.97 0.78 -10.76
CA ASN A 314 25.62 1.47 -11.86
C ASN A 314 24.59 1.81 -12.93
N ARG A 315 24.70 3.01 -13.50
CA ARG A 315 23.82 3.44 -14.59
C ARG A 315 24.12 2.65 -15.85
N LEU A 316 23.08 2.09 -16.46
CA LEU A 316 23.17 1.49 -17.78
C LEU A 316 23.21 2.59 -18.84
N GLU A 317 24.14 2.47 -19.79
CA GLU A 317 24.27 3.40 -20.92
C GLU A 317 23.09 3.24 -21.89
N GLU A 318 22.66 2.00 -22.08
CA GLU A 318 21.58 1.64 -22.99
C GLU A 318 20.34 1.19 -22.21
N LYS A 319 19.17 1.56 -22.74
CA LYS A 319 17.89 1.10 -22.25
C LYS A 319 17.74 -0.40 -22.52
N PRO A 320 17.42 -1.22 -21.50
CA PRO A 320 17.16 -2.65 -21.71
C PRO A 320 16.01 -2.87 -22.68
N GLU A 321 16.14 -3.87 -23.55
CA GLU A 321 15.08 -4.26 -24.50
C GLU A 321 13.78 -4.62 -23.77
N PRO A 322 12.60 -4.29 -24.33
CA PRO A 322 11.31 -4.65 -23.72
C PRO A 322 11.23 -6.14 -23.40
N MET A 323 10.65 -6.48 -22.24
CA MET A 323 10.47 -7.88 -21.86
C MET A 323 9.52 -8.58 -22.82
N THR A 324 9.97 -9.69 -23.38
CA THR A 324 9.20 -10.53 -24.31
C THR A 324 8.28 -11.49 -23.56
N ARG A 325 7.26 -12.02 -24.26
CA ARG A 325 6.36 -13.03 -23.67
C ARG A 325 7.10 -14.33 -23.40
N GLU A 326 8.08 -14.66 -24.22
CA GLU A 326 8.94 -15.84 -24.10
C GLU A 326 9.78 -15.78 -22.84
N GLU A 327 10.34 -14.62 -22.50
CA GLU A 327 11.06 -14.40 -21.23
C GLU A 327 10.12 -14.60 -20.04
N VAL A 328 8.93 -13.98 -20.05
CA VAL A 328 7.95 -14.15 -18.97
C VAL A 328 7.54 -15.62 -18.81
N ARG A 329 7.31 -16.34 -19.92
CA ARG A 329 6.98 -17.77 -19.91
C ARG A 329 8.13 -18.61 -19.36
N LYS A 330 9.37 -18.29 -19.74
CA LYS A 330 10.56 -18.98 -19.24
C LYS A 330 10.71 -18.79 -17.73
N MET A 331 10.51 -17.57 -17.25
CA MET A 331 10.53 -17.26 -15.82
C MET A 331 9.47 -18.06 -15.05
N MET A 332 8.22 -18.09 -15.54
CA MET A 332 7.16 -18.88 -14.92
C MET A 332 7.47 -20.39 -14.93
N ALA A 333 8.10 -20.90 -15.99
CA ALA A 333 8.51 -22.30 -16.08
C ALA A 333 9.64 -22.66 -15.11
N GLU A 334 10.49 -21.70 -14.75
CA GLU A 334 11.59 -21.85 -13.77
C GLU A 334 11.09 -21.73 -12.31
N GLY A 335 9.77 -21.60 -12.09
CA GLY A 335 9.17 -21.47 -10.77
C GLY A 335 9.29 -20.07 -10.18
N GLU A 336 9.73 -19.09 -10.97
CA GLU A 336 9.75 -17.70 -10.56
C GLU A 336 8.33 -17.11 -10.55
N LYS A 337 8.03 -16.27 -9.56
CA LYS A 337 6.73 -15.57 -9.48
C LYS A 337 6.61 -14.63 -10.69
N PRO A 338 5.52 -14.70 -11.47
CA PRO A 338 5.32 -13.78 -12.58
C PRO A 338 5.26 -12.33 -12.07
N PRO A 339 5.48 -11.35 -12.96
CA PRO A 339 5.18 -9.95 -12.68
C PRO A 339 3.76 -9.84 -12.10
N PRO A 340 3.52 -8.95 -11.11
CA PRO A 340 2.23 -8.88 -10.40
C PRO A 340 1.05 -8.92 -11.36
N ALA A 341 0.01 -9.70 -11.03
CA ALA A 341 -1.18 -9.85 -11.89
C ALA A 341 -1.83 -8.49 -12.26
N GLU A 342 -1.63 -7.49 -11.41
CA GLU A 342 -2.08 -6.10 -11.55
C GLU A 342 -1.33 -5.29 -12.62
N TRP A 343 -0.19 -5.77 -13.12
CA TRP A 343 0.51 -5.15 -14.25
C TRP A 343 -0.20 -5.44 -15.58
N TRP A 344 -1.07 -6.44 -15.60
CA TRP A 344 -1.77 -6.88 -16.79
C TRP A 344 -3.18 -6.28 -16.78
N ASP A 345 -3.44 -5.32 -17.69
CA ASP A 345 -4.77 -4.74 -17.85
C ASP A 345 -5.81 -5.82 -18.17
N LYS A 346 -6.99 -5.73 -17.55
CA LYS A 346 -8.14 -6.60 -17.86
C LYS A 346 -8.67 -6.44 -19.30
N GLU A 347 -8.23 -5.40 -20.02
CA GLU A 347 -8.63 -5.12 -21.41
C GLU A 347 -7.53 -5.39 -22.44
N ALA A 348 -6.34 -5.85 -22.02
CA ALA A 348 -5.32 -6.33 -22.96
C ALA A 348 -5.61 -7.78 -23.34
N THR A 349 -6.41 -7.97 -24.39
CA THR A 349 -6.77 -9.28 -24.94
C THR A 349 -5.53 -10.17 -25.21
N ILE A 350 -5.50 -11.32 -24.55
CA ILE A 350 -4.88 -12.55 -25.03
C ILE A 350 -6.04 -13.56 -25.17
N PRO A 351 -6.31 -14.17 -26.35
CA PRO A 351 -7.18 -15.35 -26.46
C PRO A 351 -6.38 -16.60 -26.02
N ASP A 352 -6.89 -17.64 -25.35
CA ASP A 352 -8.25 -18.11 -25.07
C ASP A 352 -8.58 -18.13 -23.56
N SER A 353 -9.82 -17.77 -23.23
CA SER A 353 -10.40 -17.74 -21.88
C SER A 353 -11.16 -19.01 -21.49
N GLU A 354 -11.07 -20.09 -22.24
CA GLU A 354 -11.94 -21.28 -22.06
C GLU A 354 -11.56 -22.25 -20.93
N ASP A 355 -10.41 -22.09 -20.26
CA ASP A 355 -9.97 -23.03 -19.20
C ASP A 355 -10.18 -22.54 -17.76
N LEU A 356 -10.71 -21.32 -17.54
CA LEU A 356 -10.81 -20.73 -16.20
C LEU A 356 -12.22 -20.65 -15.59
N GLU A 357 -13.27 -21.02 -16.33
CA GLU A 357 -14.66 -20.91 -15.84
C GLU A 357 -15.26 -22.22 -15.27
N ARG A 358 -14.48 -23.31 -15.17
CA ARG A 358 -15.03 -24.63 -14.86
C ARG A 358 -15.20 -25.00 -13.37
N PHE A 359 -15.16 -24.03 -12.44
CA PHE A 359 -15.33 -24.31 -11.01
C PHE A 359 -16.18 -23.26 -10.27
N LEU A 360 -17.51 -23.32 -10.42
CA LEU A 360 -18.45 -22.79 -9.43
C LEU A 360 -19.73 -23.65 -9.36
N PRO A 361 -20.20 -24.00 -8.15
CA PRO A 361 -21.62 -24.18 -7.87
C PRO A 361 -22.20 -23.01 -7.06
N SER A 362 -23.51 -22.83 -7.24
CA SER A 362 -24.40 -21.72 -6.87
C SER A 362 -24.98 -21.78 -5.44
N GLU A 363 -25.52 -20.62 -4.98
CA GLU A 363 -26.76 -20.33 -4.20
C GLU A 363 -27.24 -21.32 -3.09
N ASN A 364 -27.74 -20.96 -1.88
CA ASN A 364 -28.58 -19.83 -1.40
C ASN A 364 -28.72 -19.82 0.17
N THR A 365 -28.94 -18.60 0.72
CA THR A 365 -29.81 -18.12 1.87
C THR A 365 -29.84 -18.80 3.26
N ASP A 366 -30.22 -18.18 4.39
CA ASP A 366 -30.46 -16.81 4.91
C ASP A 366 -30.72 -16.99 6.43
N THR A 367 -30.65 -15.93 7.26
CA THR A 367 -31.72 -15.45 8.17
C THR A 367 -31.19 -14.35 9.12
N GLU A 368 -30.74 -13.22 8.56
CA GLU A 368 -30.66 -11.90 9.26
C GLU A 368 -30.50 -10.76 8.24
N LEU A 369 -30.09 -11.14 7.03
CA LEU A 369 -30.11 -10.33 5.81
C LEU A 369 -31.51 -9.81 5.45
N ASP A 370 -32.59 -10.50 5.85
CA ASP A 370 -33.96 -10.11 5.50
C ASP A 370 -34.43 -8.80 6.15
N SER A 371 -33.95 -8.49 7.35
CA SER A 371 -34.31 -7.23 8.04
C SER A 371 -33.55 -6.01 7.50
N ARG A 372 -32.40 -6.22 6.84
CA ARG A 372 -31.65 -5.19 6.10
C ARG A 372 -32.10 -5.07 4.65
N LYS A 373 -32.39 -6.20 3.98
CA LYS A 373 -33.02 -6.25 2.65
C LYS A 373 -34.34 -5.50 2.67
N GLN A 374 -35.16 -5.61 3.71
CA GLN A 374 -36.46 -4.94 3.75
C GLN A 374 -36.33 -3.41 3.83
N ARG A 375 -35.40 -2.88 4.63
CA ARG A 375 -35.12 -1.43 4.69
C ARG A 375 -34.47 -0.91 3.40
N ALA A 376 -33.54 -1.67 2.83
CA ALA A 376 -32.92 -1.34 1.54
C ALA A 376 -33.95 -1.42 0.39
N ARG A 377 -34.91 -2.35 0.46
CA ARG A 377 -36.00 -2.51 -0.50
C ARG A 377 -37.01 -1.37 -0.40
N GLU A 378 -37.37 -0.93 0.80
CA GLU A 378 -38.24 0.25 0.97
C GLU A 378 -37.57 1.54 0.44
N GLU A 379 -36.26 1.69 0.67
CA GLU A 379 -35.50 2.83 0.16
C GLU A 379 -35.28 2.75 -1.36
N PHE A 380 -35.03 1.54 -1.88
CA PHE A 380 -34.93 1.28 -3.31
C PHE A 380 -36.28 1.46 -4.02
N GLU A 381 -37.40 0.99 -3.46
CA GLU A 381 -38.74 1.18 -4.02
C GLU A 381 -39.12 2.67 -4.04
N ARG A 382 -38.70 3.44 -3.03
CA ARG A 382 -38.85 4.91 -3.03
C ARG A 382 -38.03 5.56 -4.15
N GLN A 383 -36.77 5.16 -4.31
CA GLN A 383 -35.89 5.68 -5.38
C GLN A 383 -36.33 5.21 -6.77
N ALA A 384 -36.83 3.99 -6.91
CA ALA A 384 -37.35 3.42 -8.15
C ALA A 384 -38.68 4.07 -8.54
N ALA A 385 -39.56 4.40 -7.59
CA ALA A 385 -40.77 5.19 -7.86
C ALA A 385 -40.44 6.63 -8.28
N GLU A 386 -39.32 7.18 -7.81
CA GLU A 386 -38.81 8.50 -8.20
C GLU A 386 -38.11 8.46 -9.58
N ALA A 387 -37.36 7.38 -9.86
CA ALA A 387 -36.76 7.11 -11.17
C ALA A 387 -37.81 6.79 -12.24
N ALA A 388 -38.91 6.11 -11.88
CA ALA A 388 -40.03 5.81 -12.77
C ALA A 388 -40.84 7.04 -13.19
N ARG A 389 -40.62 8.18 -12.53
CA ARG A 389 -41.18 9.49 -12.94
C ARG A 389 -40.26 10.25 -13.89
N GLN A 390 -39.06 9.75 -14.18
CA GLN A 390 -38.15 10.37 -15.14
C GLN A 390 -38.54 10.00 -16.58
N PRO A 391 -38.64 10.98 -17.50
CA PRO A 391 -38.81 10.71 -18.92
C PRO A 391 -37.65 9.85 -19.43
N GLY A 392 -37.94 8.65 -19.94
CA GLY A 392 -36.94 7.67 -20.40
C GLY A 392 -36.90 6.36 -19.60
N PHE A 393 -37.49 6.32 -18.40
CA PHE A 393 -37.51 5.09 -17.60
C PHE A 393 -38.38 3.99 -18.22
N GLU A 394 -39.49 4.34 -18.88
CA GLU A 394 -40.32 3.35 -19.59
C GLU A 394 -39.56 2.68 -20.74
N GLN A 395 -38.70 3.44 -21.43
CA GLN A 395 -37.86 2.91 -22.51
C GLN A 395 -36.80 1.95 -21.95
N PHE A 396 -36.17 2.31 -20.85
CA PHE A 396 -35.26 1.41 -20.12
C PHE A 396 -35.97 0.13 -19.65
N ILE A 397 -37.19 0.21 -19.12
CA ILE A 397 -37.97 -0.98 -18.72
C ILE A 397 -38.33 -1.86 -19.92
N GLN A 398 -38.60 -1.27 -21.10
CA GLN A 398 -38.82 -2.05 -22.31
C GLN A 398 -37.55 -2.78 -22.76
N GLU A 399 -36.39 -2.13 -22.69
CA GLU A 399 -35.09 -2.72 -23.03
C GLU A 399 -34.70 -3.85 -22.06
N VAL A 400 -34.90 -3.67 -20.76
CA VAL A 400 -34.66 -4.71 -19.75
C VAL A 400 -35.58 -5.91 -19.98
N ARG A 401 -36.87 -5.70 -20.28
CA ARG A 401 -37.79 -6.81 -20.60
C ARG A 401 -37.41 -7.55 -21.87
N GLN A 402 -36.86 -6.84 -22.87
CA GLN A 402 -36.34 -7.50 -24.07
C GLN A 402 -35.10 -8.35 -23.74
N LEU A 403 -34.20 -7.86 -22.90
CA LEU A 403 -33.02 -8.61 -22.46
C LEU A 403 -33.39 -9.84 -21.63
N GLU A 404 -34.32 -9.72 -20.69
CA GLU A 404 -34.83 -10.87 -19.91
C GLU A 404 -35.51 -11.90 -20.82
N LYS A 405 -36.26 -11.44 -21.83
CA LYS A 405 -36.84 -12.33 -22.84
C LYS A 405 -35.74 -13.10 -23.58
N PHE A 406 -34.70 -12.41 -24.07
CA PHE A 406 -33.59 -13.08 -24.78
C PHE A 406 -32.80 -14.03 -23.90
N ALA A 407 -32.59 -13.73 -22.61
CA ALA A 407 -31.87 -14.59 -21.69
C ALA A 407 -32.54 -15.97 -21.46
N THR A 408 -33.83 -16.10 -21.78
CA THR A 408 -34.60 -17.36 -21.65
C THR A 408 -34.82 -18.09 -22.97
N MET A 409 -34.37 -17.51 -24.08
CA MET A 409 -34.54 -18.06 -25.42
C MET A 409 -33.28 -18.82 -25.85
N SER A 410 -33.45 -19.83 -26.72
CA SER A 410 -32.29 -20.46 -27.36
C SER A 410 -31.67 -19.52 -28.39
N ASP A 411 -30.39 -19.68 -28.71
CA ASP A 411 -29.72 -18.83 -29.71
C ASP A 411 -30.43 -18.81 -31.07
N THR A 412 -31.03 -19.93 -31.46
CA THR A 412 -31.84 -20.03 -32.69
C THR A 412 -33.10 -19.18 -32.60
N ASP A 413 -33.76 -19.16 -31.44
CA ASP A 413 -34.96 -18.37 -31.21
C ASP A 413 -34.64 -16.88 -31.08
N ILE A 414 -33.49 -16.52 -30.47
CA ILE A 414 -32.99 -15.15 -30.38
C ILE A 414 -32.73 -14.62 -31.79
N ALA A 415 -32.05 -15.39 -32.65
CA ALA A 415 -31.79 -15.01 -34.03
C ALA A 415 -33.09 -14.79 -34.82
N ALA A 416 -34.09 -15.67 -34.66
CA ALA A 416 -35.39 -15.53 -35.32
C ALA A 416 -36.19 -14.30 -34.83
N GLU A 417 -36.16 -14.00 -33.53
CA GLU A 417 -36.85 -12.84 -32.96
C GLU A 417 -36.17 -11.52 -33.33
N LEU A 418 -34.83 -11.50 -33.40
CA LEU A 418 -34.07 -10.35 -33.91
C LEU A 418 -34.34 -10.12 -35.40
N GLU A 419 -34.36 -11.17 -36.22
CA GLU A 419 -34.69 -11.06 -37.65
C GLU A 419 -36.12 -10.52 -37.84
N LYS A 420 -37.07 -10.98 -37.04
CA LYS A 420 -38.45 -10.48 -37.03
C LYS A 420 -38.53 -9.00 -36.67
N GLN A 421 -37.82 -8.56 -35.63
CA GLN A 421 -37.77 -7.14 -35.25
C GLN A 421 -37.12 -6.28 -36.35
N LEU A 422 -36.04 -6.78 -36.96
CA LEU A 422 -35.35 -6.10 -38.05
C LEU A 422 -36.26 -5.95 -39.28
N ARG A 423 -37.02 -6.99 -39.64
CA ARG A 423 -38.00 -6.95 -40.73
C ARG A 423 -39.14 -5.95 -40.45
N GLN A 424 -39.62 -5.89 -39.20
CA GLN A 424 -40.66 -4.93 -38.80
C GLN A 424 -40.17 -3.48 -38.81
N GLN A 425 -38.90 -3.24 -38.48
CA GLN A 425 -38.31 -1.91 -38.49
C GLN A 425 -37.90 -1.44 -39.90
N LEU A 426 -37.43 -2.35 -40.76
CA LEU A 426 -36.87 -1.98 -42.07
C LEU A 426 -37.86 -2.07 -43.25
N LEU A 427 -38.92 -2.88 -43.17
CA LEU A 427 -39.85 -3.11 -44.29
C LEU A 427 -41.32 -3.18 -43.87
N PRO A 428 -41.92 -2.08 -43.36
CA PRO A 428 -43.35 -2.06 -43.09
C PRO A 428 -44.14 -2.03 -44.42
N GLY A 429 -44.64 -3.20 -44.86
CA GLY A 429 -45.66 -3.27 -45.92
C GLY A 429 -45.45 -4.26 -47.07
N LEU A 430 -44.49 -5.21 -47.01
CA LEU A 430 -44.45 -6.29 -48.00
C LEU A 430 -45.50 -7.38 -47.68
N PRO A 431 -46.28 -7.85 -48.67
CA PRO A 431 -47.27 -8.91 -48.47
C PRO A 431 -46.59 -10.21 -48.00
N THR A 432 -47.16 -10.88 -47.01
CA THR A 432 -46.69 -12.19 -46.54
C THR A 432 -46.88 -13.26 -47.62
N GLU A 433 -46.02 -14.29 -47.68
CA GLU A 433 -46.08 -15.38 -48.69
C GLU A 433 -47.47 -16.04 -48.77
N GLN A 434 -48.23 -16.02 -47.68
CA GLN A 434 -49.60 -16.51 -47.63
C GLN A 434 -50.60 -15.72 -48.49
N SER A 435 -50.32 -14.44 -48.76
CA SER A 435 -51.08 -13.60 -49.70
C SER A 435 -50.68 -13.79 -51.16
N LEU A 436 -49.59 -14.53 -51.43
CA LEU A 436 -49.13 -14.91 -52.76
C LEU A 436 -49.59 -16.33 -53.15
N GLU A 437 -50.01 -17.17 -52.19
CA GLU A 437 -50.59 -18.49 -52.48
C GLU A 437 -52.12 -18.45 -52.70
N ASP A 438 -52.79 -17.41 -52.19
CA ASP A 438 -54.24 -17.18 -52.36
C ASP A 438 -54.58 -16.30 -53.59
N ALA A 439 -53.58 -15.94 -54.41
CA ALA A 439 -53.70 -15.15 -55.65
C ALA A 439 -53.18 -15.94 -56.86
#